data_AF-A0A7W0XB32-F1
#
_entry.id   AF-A0A7W0XB32-F1
#
_cell.length_a   1.000
_cell.length_b   1.000
_cell.length_c   1.000
_cell.angle_alpha   90.00
_cell.angle_beta   90.00
_cell.angle_gamma   90.00
#
_symmetry.space_group_name_H-M   'P 1'
#
loop_
_entity.id
_entity.type
_entity.pdbx_description
1 polymer ?
#
loop_
_entity_poly.entity_id
_entity_poly.type
_entity_poly.pdbx_seq_one_letter_code
_entity_poly.pdbx_strand_id
1 'polypeptide(L)'
;MATASRRRRRRTSRWVLLGLILTLATLLVSVVASAGSDGPARRFSEQAYLDRMRPLVARSTEQGADLSRVRSQALRIGREGVQRQLVRVTEDARSVLDEVQGAEPPESLTVARSVLLTTMAVRARVAAAVQEGFAQTYGPAATGAPVDFLARAGEEAVAADRTYEVFVESLPAVEGARSAIMPQSRWVADARLWDRTELAVLVAAVRAGAVSTPVHELTMLVVSTKPPAVGTEGLASVLPVVKAFQLEVVVANLGNASERRVPVVATLISPVGPAELVQDAVDLEPGQRLSLTLNGLRPVPPGPAILRVVVGPVPGEANVADNERSQAVVLRGS
;
A
#
# COMPACT_ATOMS: atom_id res chain seq x y z
N MET A 1 50.57 -16.84 -95.92
CA MET A 1 49.69 -17.27 -94.81
C MET A 1 49.88 -16.33 -93.63
N ALA A 2 48.77 -15.86 -93.03
CA ALA A 2 48.56 -15.45 -91.62
C ALA A 2 49.54 -14.44 -90.95
N THR A 3 49.15 -13.43 -90.19
CA THR A 3 47.87 -12.99 -89.61
C THR A 3 48.04 -11.54 -89.14
N ALA A 4 46.96 -10.76 -89.27
CA ALA A 4 46.86 -9.40 -88.74
C ALA A 4 46.82 -9.38 -87.20
N SER A 5 47.47 -8.40 -86.56
CA SER A 5 47.11 -8.00 -85.19
C SER A 5 47.14 -6.48 -85.03
N ARG A 6 45.93 -5.90 -84.93
CA ARG A 6 45.68 -4.48 -84.62
C ARG A 6 45.95 -4.21 -83.15
N ARG A 7 46.96 -3.40 -82.83
CA ARG A 7 47.15 -2.79 -81.50
C ARG A 7 46.13 -1.67 -81.27
N ARG A 8 45.02 -1.97 -80.60
CA ARG A 8 44.11 -0.97 -80.01
C ARG A 8 44.69 -0.49 -78.67
N ARG A 9 45.33 0.69 -78.65
CA ARG A 9 45.72 1.39 -77.42
C ARG A 9 44.46 1.76 -76.63
N ARG A 10 44.20 1.04 -75.54
CA ARG A 10 43.12 1.32 -74.57
C ARG A 10 43.43 2.61 -73.82
N ARG A 11 42.65 3.65 -74.09
CA ARG A 11 42.71 4.98 -73.46
C ARG A 11 41.61 5.15 -72.40
N THR A 12 41.38 4.12 -71.59
CA THR A 12 40.24 4.04 -70.63
C THR A 12 40.66 3.96 -69.15
N SER A 13 41.95 4.10 -68.83
CA SER A 13 42.44 3.86 -67.46
C SER A 13 42.22 5.02 -66.47
N ARG A 14 42.06 6.28 -66.94
CA ARG A 14 41.98 7.44 -66.03
C ARG A 14 40.61 7.64 -65.38
N TRP A 15 39.53 7.34 -66.10
CA TRP A 15 38.16 7.49 -65.58
C TRP A 15 37.77 6.38 -64.59
N VAL A 16 38.29 5.16 -64.79
CA VAL A 16 38.08 4.06 -63.85
C VAL A 16 38.80 4.32 -62.52
N LEU A 17 40.01 4.89 -62.57
CA LEU A 17 40.75 5.26 -61.36
C LEU A 17 40.04 6.37 -60.57
N LEU A 18 39.49 7.37 -61.28
CA LEU A 18 38.76 8.47 -60.64
C LEU A 18 37.48 7.98 -59.95
N GLY A 19 36.75 7.07 -60.60
CA GLY A 19 35.56 6.44 -60.02
C GLY A 19 35.87 5.66 -58.74
N LEU A 20 36.99 4.92 -58.72
CA LEU A 20 37.44 4.14 -57.56
C LEU A 20 37.84 5.03 -56.37
N ILE A 21 38.54 6.13 -56.64
CA ILE A 21 38.93 7.10 -55.60
C ILE A 21 37.70 7.76 -55.00
N LEU A 22 36.71 8.11 -55.84
CA LEU A 22 35.48 8.74 -55.37
C LEU A 22 34.65 7.79 -54.49
N THR A 23 34.50 6.51 -54.87
CA THR A 23 33.81 5.52 -54.03
C THR A 23 34.53 5.26 -52.71
N LEU A 24 35.86 5.19 -52.74
CA LEU A 24 36.66 5.02 -51.52
C LEU A 24 36.53 6.24 -50.59
N ALA A 25 36.54 7.46 -51.15
CA ALA A 25 36.33 8.69 -50.39
C ALA A 25 34.92 8.76 -49.78
N THR A 26 33.88 8.38 -50.53
CA THR A 26 32.52 8.31 -49.97
C THR A 26 32.38 7.25 -48.88
N LEU A 27 33.05 6.10 -49.03
CA LEU A 27 33.07 5.06 -47.99
C LEU A 27 33.78 5.56 -46.72
N LEU A 28 34.91 6.25 -46.85
CA LEU A 28 35.63 6.83 -45.71
C LEU A 28 34.81 7.91 -44.99
N VAL A 29 34.14 8.81 -45.73
CA VAL A 29 33.25 9.81 -45.14
C VAL A 29 32.05 9.16 -44.46
N SER A 30 31.48 8.12 -45.06
CA SER A 30 30.36 7.39 -44.46
C SER A 30 30.78 6.64 -43.19
N VAL A 31 31.98 6.06 -43.16
CA VAL A 31 32.55 5.40 -41.97
C VAL A 31 32.85 6.41 -40.87
N VAL A 32 33.43 7.57 -41.17
CA VAL A 32 33.69 8.64 -40.17
C VAL A 32 32.38 9.27 -39.68
N ALA A 33 31.40 9.48 -40.54
CA ALA A 33 30.08 9.96 -40.16
C ALA A 33 29.28 8.94 -39.33
N SER A 34 29.45 7.64 -39.59
CA SER A 34 28.85 6.57 -38.77
C SER A 34 29.62 6.26 -37.48
N ALA A 35 30.94 6.49 -37.44
CA ALA A 35 31.77 6.37 -36.25
C ALA A 35 31.55 7.52 -35.25
N GLY A 36 31.03 8.66 -35.72
CA GLY A 36 30.50 9.73 -34.88
C GLY A 36 29.07 9.50 -34.37
N SER A 37 28.44 8.37 -34.70
CA SER A 37 27.15 8.00 -34.12
C SER A 37 27.37 7.18 -32.85
N ASP A 38 27.59 7.85 -31.71
CA ASP A 38 27.69 7.25 -30.36
C ASP A 38 26.41 6.47 -29.93
N GLY A 39 25.42 6.34 -30.81
CA GLY A 39 24.13 5.73 -30.56
C GLY A 39 24.22 4.28 -30.05
N PRO A 40 24.90 3.34 -30.75
CA PRO A 40 24.94 1.94 -30.32
C PRO A 40 25.69 1.73 -29.00
N ALA A 41 26.86 2.38 -28.82
CA ALA A 41 27.67 2.26 -27.60
C ALA A 41 26.93 2.86 -26.39
N ARG A 42 26.30 4.03 -26.57
CA ARG A 42 25.46 4.65 -25.53
C ARG A 42 24.28 3.77 -25.15
N ARG A 43 23.51 3.27 -26.12
CA ARG A 43 22.38 2.34 -25.87
C ARG A 43 22.83 1.10 -25.10
N PHE A 44 23.98 0.53 -25.46
CA PHE A 44 24.53 -0.63 -24.77
C PHE A 44 24.88 -0.29 -23.30
N SER A 45 25.50 0.87 -23.04
CA SER A 45 25.82 1.31 -21.67
C SER A 45 24.56 1.60 -20.83
N GLU A 46 23.53 2.21 -21.43
CA GLU A 46 22.24 2.47 -20.80
C GLU A 46 21.55 1.15 -20.44
N GLN A 47 21.50 0.20 -21.37
CA GLN A 47 20.90 -1.11 -21.14
C GLN A 47 21.67 -1.90 -20.08
N ALA A 48 23.00 -1.91 -20.11
CA ALA A 48 23.83 -2.57 -19.10
C ALA A 48 23.60 -1.99 -17.69
N TYR A 49 23.48 -0.67 -17.57
CA TYR A 49 23.14 -0.02 -16.31
C TYR A 49 21.74 -0.44 -15.82
N LEU A 50 20.73 -0.39 -16.70
CA LEU A 50 19.37 -0.77 -16.33
C LEU A 50 19.27 -2.26 -15.96
N ASP A 51 19.95 -3.15 -16.69
CA ASP A 51 20.03 -4.58 -16.39
C ASP A 51 20.62 -4.84 -15.00
N ARG A 52 21.59 -4.02 -14.56
CA ARG A 52 22.12 -4.06 -13.19
C ARG A 52 21.12 -3.53 -12.15
N MET A 53 20.29 -2.54 -12.49
CA MET A 53 19.30 -1.97 -11.57
C MET A 53 18.05 -2.84 -11.41
N ARG A 54 17.63 -3.59 -12.44
CA ARG A 54 16.45 -4.47 -12.40
C ARG A 54 16.40 -5.40 -11.17
N PRO A 55 17.45 -6.20 -10.86
CA PRO A 55 17.41 -7.07 -9.68
C PRO A 55 17.35 -6.28 -8.36
N LEU A 56 17.96 -5.10 -8.28
CA LEU A 56 17.88 -4.24 -7.08
C LEU A 56 16.47 -3.71 -6.85
N VAL A 57 15.79 -3.29 -7.94
CA VAL A 57 14.40 -2.88 -7.88
C VAL A 57 13.48 -4.06 -7.50
N ALA A 58 13.73 -5.25 -8.06
CA ALA A 58 12.96 -6.45 -7.69
C ALA A 58 13.11 -6.79 -6.21
N ARG A 59 14.35 -6.80 -5.68
CA ARG A 59 14.63 -6.96 -4.24
C ARG A 59 13.92 -5.89 -3.41
N SER A 60 13.93 -4.63 -3.86
CA SER A 60 13.18 -3.57 -3.19
C SER A 60 11.68 -3.88 -3.16
N THR A 61 11.08 -4.36 -4.26
CA THR A 61 9.67 -4.76 -4.28
C THR A 61 9.37 -5.89 -3.28
N GLU A 62 10.25 -6.89 -3.18
CA GLU A 62 10.13 -7.99 -2.22
C GLU A 62 10.17 -7.48 -0.77
N GLN A 63 11.01 -6.49 -0.45
CA GLN A 63 11.05 -5.85 0.87
C GLN A 63 9.71 -5.21 1.24
N GLY A 64 9.04 -4.55 0.29
CA GLY A 64 7.69 -4.01 0.48
C GLY A 64 6.65 -5.10 0.78
N ALA A 65 6.73 -6.22 0.06
CA ALA A 65 5.87 -7.38 0.31
C ALA A 65 6.14 -7.99 1.70
N ASP A 66 7.39 -8.04 2.13
CA ASP A 66 7.77 -8.51 3.46
C ASP A 66 7.25 -7.59 4.57
N LEU A 67 7.28 -6.26 4.41
CA LEU A 67 6.63 -5.33 5.35
C LEU A 67 5.13 -5.59 5.46
N SER A 68 4.45 -5.76 4.32
CA SER A 68 3.02 -6.09 4.31
C SER A 68 2.75 -7.43 5.00
N ARG A 69 3.64 -8.41 4.83
CA ARG A 69 3.54 -9.70 5.51
C ARG A 69 3.70 -9.55 7.03
N VAL A 70 4.70 -8.81 7.50
CA VAL A 70 4.90 -8.53 8.93
C VAL A 70 3.63 -7.91 9.51
N ARG A 71 3.09 -6.87 8.87
CA ARG A 71 1.87 -6.18 9.30
C ARG A 71 0.68 -7.14 9.42
N SER A 72 0.41 -7.92 8.38
CA SER A 72 -0.73 -8.86 8.35
C SER A 72 -0.57 -10.07 9.28
N GLN A 73 0.66 -10.42 9.66
CA GLN A 73 0.96 -11.61 10.48
C GLN A 73 1.48 -11.25 11.87
N ALA A 74 1.49 -9.98 12.26
CA ALA A 74 2.13 -9.49 13.48
C ALA A 74 1.67 -10.25 14.74
N LEU A 75 0.36 -10.50 14.85
CA LEU A 75 -0.25 -11.26 15.96
C LEU A 75 0.21 -12.71 15.99
N ARG A 76 0.36 -13.34 14.81
CA ARG A 76 0.71 -14.76 14.68
C ARG A 76 2.18 -15.04 14.95
N ILE A 77 3.08 -14.16 14.49
CA ILE A 77 4.53 -14.34 14.63
C ILE A 77 5.06 -13.80 15.96
N GLY A 78 4.24 -13.04 16.70
CA GLY A 78 4.57 -12.46 17.99
C GLY A 78 5.64 -11.36 17.92
N ARG A 79 5.92 -10.73 19.07
CA ARG A 79 6.87 -9.60 19.19
C ARG A 79 8.26 -9.91 18.63
N GLU A 80 8.85 -11.04 19.03
CA GLU A 80 10.19 -11.42 18.58
C GLU A 80 10.24 -11.75 17.09
N GLY A 81 9.16 -12.33 16.54
CA GLY A 81 9.03 -12.60 15.11
C GLY A 81 8.95 -11.31 14.30
N VAL A 82 8.08 -10.38 14.72
CA VAL A 82 7.93 -9.05 14.11
C VAL A 82 9.27 -8.31 14.13
N GLN A 83 9.94 -8.22 15.29
CA GLN A 83 11.19 -7.49 15.44
C GLN A 83 12.29 -8.07 14.54
N ARG A 84 12.48 -9.40 14.52
CA ARG A 84 13.48 -10.04 13.66
C ARG A 84 13.22 -9.82 12.17
N GLN A 85 11.96 -9.89 11.74
CA GLN A 85 11.61 -9.66 10.34
C GLN A 85 11.83 -8.19 9.94
N LEU A 86 11.44 -7.23 10.78
CA LEU A 86 11.63 -5.81 10.49
C LEU A 86 13.12 -5.40 10.49
N VAL A 87 13.95 -5.95 11.38
CA VAL A 87 15.42 -5.74 11.34
C VAL A 87 15.98 -6.16 9.98
N ARG A 88 15.62 -7.37 9.52
CA ARG A 88 16.07 -7.89 8.23
C ARG A 88 15.64 -6.99 7.07
N VAL A 89 14.37 -6.60 7.02
CA VAL A 89 13.87 -5.71 5.97
C VAL A 89 14.61 -4.36 5.98
N THR A 90 14.86 -3.79 7.15
CA THR A 90 15.63 -2.54 7.27
C THR A 90 17.07 -2.69 6.76
N GLU A 91 17.75 -3.78 7.12
CA GLU A 91 19.11 -4.08 6.65
C GLU A 91 19.15 -4.29 5.13
N ASP A 92 18.22 -5.08 4.58
CA ASP A 92 18.11 -5.34 3.15
C ASP A 92 17.80 -4.06 2.36
N ALA A 93 16.93 -3.19 2.87
CA ALA A 93 16.58 -1.92 2.22
C ALA A 93 17.78 -0.96 2.19
N ARG A 94 18.57 -0.91 3.26
CA ARG A 94 19.83 -0.15 3.30
C ARG A 94 20.87 -0.71 2.32
N SER A 95 21.03 -2.04 2.27
CA SER A 95 21.91 -2.69 1.31
C SER A 95 21.53 -2.34 -0.14
N VAL A 96 20.25 -2.39 -0.49
CA VAL A 96 19.78 -2.01 -1.84
C VAL A 96 20.08 -0.54 -2.14
N LEU A 97 19.87 0.37 -1.17
CA LEU A 97 20.23 1.77 -1.32
C LEU A 97 21.73 1.95 -1.58
N ASP A 98 22.59 1.31 -0.81
CA ASP A 98 24.05 1.40 -0.95
C ASP A 98 24.52 0.86 -2.31
N GLU A 99 23.93 -0.24 -2.79
CA GLU A 99 24.21 -0.82 -4.11
C GLU A 99 23.80 0.10 -5.27
N VAL A 100 22.63 0.76 -5.18
CA VAL A 100 22.18 1.75 -6.16
C VAL A 100 23.07 3.00 -6.12
N GLN A 101 23.46 3.44 -4.91
CA GLN A 101 24.35 4.58 -4.73
C GLN A 101 25.74 4.32 -5.33
N GLY A 102 26.28 3.11 -5.17
CA GLY A 102 27.58 2.72 -5.72
C GLY A 102 27.58 2.46 -7.23
N ALA A 103 26.44 2.44 -7.90
CA ALA A 103 26.36 2.26 -9.34
C ALA A 103 26.57 3.58 -10.09
N GLU A 104 27.55 3.61 -10.99
CA GLU A 104 27.82 4.73 -11.89
C GLU A 104 26.89 4.67 -13.11
N PRO A 105 26.06 5.71 -13.35
CA PRO A 105 25.20 5.75 -14.52
C PRO A 105 25.97 6.31 -15.74
N PRO A 106 25.58 5.95 -16.97
CA PRO A 106 25.95 6.78 -18.12
C PRO A 106 25.35 8.19 -17.96
N GLU A 107 25.97 9.20 -18.58
CA GLU A 107 25.58 10.62 -18.47
C GLU A 107 24.09 10.85 -18.78
N SER A 108 23.55 10.08 -19.73
CA SER A 108 22.15 10.14 -20.13
C SER A 108 21.16 9.70 -19.05
N LEU A 109 21.60 8.93 -18.05
CA LEU A 109 20.77 8.39 -16.98
C LEU A 109 21.06 9.05 -15.62
N THR A 110 21.85 10.13 -15.56
CA THR A 110 22.16 10.80 -14.30
C THR A 110 20.90 11.29 -13.57
N VAL A 111 19.95 11.89 -14.29
CA VAL A 111 18.67 12.34 -13.72
C VAL A 111 17.86 11.15 -13.22
N ALA A 112 17.68 10.11 -14.05
CA ALA A 112 16.95 8.91 -13.67
C ALA A 112 17.55 8.24 -12.42
N ARG A 113 18.88 8.10 -12.34
CA ARG A 113 19.56 7.58 -11.16
C ARG A 113 19.24 8.40 -9.91
N SER A 114 19.23 9.73 -10.00
CA SER A 114 18.94 10.58 -8.83
C SER A 114 17.55 10.30 -8.26
N VAL A 115 16.54 10.13 -9.13
CA VAL A 115 15.16 9.79 -8.73
C VAL A 115 15.07 8.38 -8.15
N LEU A 116 15.77 7.40 -8.75
CA LEU A 116 15.86 6.04 -8.21
C LEU A 116 16.53 6.03 -6.82
N LEU A 117 17.62 6.78 -6.65
CA LEU A 117 18.32 6.91 -5.39
C LEU A 117 17.42 7.52 -4.31
N THR A 118 16.69 8.59 -4.64
CA THR A 118 15.69 9.18 -3.74
C THR A 118 14.61 8.16 -3.36
N THR A 119 14.10 7.40 -4.33
CA THR A 119 13.11 6.33 -4.09
C THR A 119 13.64 5.33 -3.06
N MET A 120 14.85 4.79 -3.27
CA MET A 120 15.44 3.79 -2.38
C MET A 120 15.76 4.36 -1.00
N ALA A 121 16.19 5.62 -0.92
CA ALA A 121 16.46 6.30 0.34
C ALA A 121 15.19 6.49 1.19
N VAL A 122 14.08 6.91 0.57
CA VAL A 122 12.79 7.01 1.26
C VAL A 122 12.32 5.63 1.72
N ARG A 123 12.42 4.60 0.88
CA ARG A 123 12.06 3.21 1.25
C ARG A 123 12.88 2.65 2.42
N ALA A 124 14.19 2.87 2.43
CA ALA A 124 15.03 2.46 3.55
C ALA A 124 14.64 3.18 4.86
N ARG A 125 14.29 4.46 4.79
CA ARG A 125 13.78 5.23 5.94
C ARG A 125 12.42 4.71 6.41
N VAL A 126 11.51 4.40 5.49
CA VAL A 126 10.21 3.80 5.78
C VAL A 126 10.38 2.48 6.53
N ALA A 127 11.25 1.58 6.06
CA ALA A 127 11.51 0.31 6.75
C ALA A 127 11.98 0.51 8.19
N ALA A 128 12.94 1.42 8.41
CA ALA A 128 13.41 1.79 9.74
C ALA A 128 12.30 2.41 10.60
N ALA A 129 11.45 3.27 10.02
CA ALA A 129 10.35 3.90 10.73
C ALA A 129 9.27 2.86 11.13
N VAL A 130 8.95 1.89 10.27
CA VAL A 130 8.03 0.82 10.62
C VAL A 130 8.60 -0.02 11.77
N GLN A 131 9.89 -0.37 11.72
CA GLN A 131 10.57 -1.07 12.79
C GLN A 131 10.45 -0.35 14.14
N GLU A 132 10.73 0.95 14.16
CA GLU A 132 10.63 1.76 15.38
C GLU A 132 9.17 1.90 15.85
N GLY A 133 8.21 2.12 14.95
CA GLY A 133 6.79 2.20 15.29
C GLY A 133 6.29 0.92 15.98
N PHE A 134 6.68 -0.25 15.48
CA PHE A 134 6.40 -1.52 16.16
C PHE A 134 7.13 -1.66 17.50
N ALA A 135 8.38 -1.22 17.61
CA ALA A 135 9.10 -1.23 18.88
C ALA A 135 8.39 -0.38 19.95
N GLN A 136 7.87 0.79 19.57
CA GLN A 136 7.07 1.66 20.45
C GLN A 136 5.71 1.04 20.80
N THR A 137 5.10 0.28 19.89
CA THR A 137 3.89 -0.51 20.18
C THR A 137 4.11 -1.46 21.36
N TYR A 138 5.28 -2.09 21.48
CA TYR A 138 5.60 -2.99 22.59
C TYR A 138 6.12 -2.28 23.86
N GLY A 139 6.34 -0.97 23.80
CA GLY A 139 6.83 -0.16 24.92
C GLY A 139 5.70 0.38 25.81
N PRO A 140 6.05 0.97 26.97
CA PRO A 140 5.09 1.58 27.90
C PRO A 140 4.45 2.88 27.38
N ALA A 141 4.79 3.33 26.16
CA ALA A 141 4.30 4.58 25.58
C ALA A 141 2.76 4.58 25.39
N ALA A 142 2.15 5.76 25.29
CA ALA A 142 0.74 5.93 24.97
C ALA A 142 0.41 5.34 23.58
N THR A 143 -0.81 4.81 23.41
CA THR A 143 -1.27 4.12 22.20
C THR A 143 -1.27 5.00 20.94
N GLY A 144 -1.41 6.32 21.07
CA GLY A 144 -1.45 7.25 19.94
C GLY A 144 -0.11 7.44 19.22
N ALA A 145 1.01 7.46 19.95
CA ALA A 145 2.32 7.75 19.35
C ALA A 145 2.78 6.70 18.31
N PRO A 146 2.67 5.38 18.56
CA PRO A 146 2.97 4.36 17.56
C PRO A 146 2.08 4.45 16.31
N VAL A 147 0.79 4.80 16.47
CA VAL A 147 -0.15 4.95 15.36
C VAL A 147 0.26 6.10 14.44
N ASP A 148 0.57 7.26 15.01
CA ASP A 148 1.03 8.43 14.25
C ASP A 148 2.33 8.16 13.51
N PHE A 149 3.24 7.43 14.14
CA PHE A 149 4.53 7.06 13.56
C PHE A 149 4.37 6.12 12.36
N LEU A 150 3.56 5.07 12.51
CA LEU A 150 3.26 4.12 11.44
C LEU A 150 2.48 4.77 10.30
N ALA A 151 1.53 5.68 10.59
CA ALA A 151 0.76 6.39 9.57
C ALA A 151 1.67 7.24 8.67
N ARG A 152 2.58 8.02 9.29
CA ARG A 152 3.57 8.80 8.56
C ARG A 152 4.50 7.93 7.70
N ALA A 153 4.93 6.78 8.22
CA ALA A 153 5.74 5.83 7.44
C ALA A 153 4.97 5.30 6.22
N GLY A 154 3.67 5.03 6.35
CA GLY A 154 2.81 4.63 5.24
C GLY A 154 2.65 5.73 4.17
N GLU A 155 2.44 6.98 4.59
CA GLU A 155 2.39 8.14 3.68
C GLU A 155 3.70 8.31 2.90
N GLU A 156 4.86 8.18 3.57
CA GLU A 156 6.17 8.22 2.93
C GLU A 156 6.38 7.04 1.96
N ALA A 157 5.87 5.86 2.28
CA ALA A 157 5.93 4.69 1.40
C ALA A 157 5.14 4.92 0.10
N VAL A 158 3.94 5.50 0.19
CA VAL A 158 3.15 5.89 -0.99
C VAL A 158 3.87 6.96 -1.81
N ALA A 159 4.51 7.93 -1.16
CA ALA A 159 5.31 8.95 -1.85
C ALA A 159 6.53 8.32 -2.57
N ALA A 160 7.18 7.34 -1.96
CA ALA A 160 8.28 6.60 -2.61
C ALA A 160 7.80 5.83 -3.84
N ASP A 161 6.62 5.20 -3.78
CA ASP A 161 6.04 4.48 -4.92
C ASP A 161 5.75 5.44 -6.10
N ARG A 162 5.23 6.64 -5.83
CA ARG A 162 5.08 7.68 -6.87
C ARG A 162 6.42 8.17 -7.41
N THR A 163 7.43 8.30 -6.55
CA THR A 163 8.78 8.70 -6.98
C THR A 163 9.40 7.64 -7.91
N TYR A 164 9.12 6.35 -7.66
CA TYR A 164 9.52 5.27 -8.54
C TYR A 164 8.87 5.38 -9.93
N GLU A 165 7.58 5.74 -10.00
CA GLU A 165 6.88 5.97 -11.26
C GLU A 165 7.57 7.11 -12.06
N VAL A 166 7.95 8.21 -11.39
CA VAL A 166 8.73 9.30 -12.01
C VAL A 166 10.10 8.81 -12.53
N PHE A 167 10.76 7.90 -11.80
CA PHE A 167 11.99 7.28 -12.29
C PHE A 167 11.74 6.53 -13.61
N VAL A 168 10.70 5.71 -13.69
CA VAL A 168 10.36 4.94 -14.90
C VAL A 168 10.01 5.87 -16.07
N GLU A 169 9.33 6.99 -15.81
CA GLU A 169 9.00 8.01 -16.81
C GLU A 169 10.22 8.81 -17.29
N SER A 170 11.25 8.94 -16.45
CA SER A 170 12.50 9.64 -16.78
C SER A 170 13.46 8.83 -17.67
N LEU A 171 13.17 7.55 -17.90
CA LEU A 171 13.99 6.69 -18.75
C LEU A 171 13.84 7.05 -20.24
N PRO A 172 14.92 6.98 -21.04
CA PRO A 172 14.85 7.25 -22.47
C PRO A 172 13.92 6.22 -23.17
N ALA A 173 13.09 6.72 -24.07
CA ALA A 173 12.23 5.85 -24.89
C ALA A 173 13.08 5.11 -25.93
N VAL A 174 12.92 3.79 -26.03
CA VAL A 174 13.57 2.97 -27.06
C VAL A 174 12.58 2.73 -28.19
N GLU A 175 12.84 3.33 -29.36
CA GLU A 175 12.14 3.05 -30.63
C GLU A 175 10.59 3.02 -30.53
N GLY A 176 10.01 3.97 -29.79
CA GLY A 176 8.55 4.11 -29.65
C GLY A 176 7.92 3.18 -28.61
N ALA A 177 8.68 2.25 -28.01
CA ALA A 177 8.26 1.47 -26.86
C ALA A 177 8.68 2.18 -25.56
N ARG A 178 7.71 2.70 -24.81
CA ARG A 178 7.94 3.19 -23.45
C ARG A 178 8.15 2.00 -22.51
N SER A 179 9.25 2.04 -21.77
CA SER A 179 9.32 1.53 -20.39
C SER A 179 9.15 0.03 -20.11
N ALA A 180 9.16 -0.86 -21.11
CA ALA A 180 9.11 -2.32 -20.87
C ALA A 180 10.39 -2.93 -20.22
N ILE A 181 11.34 -2.10 -19.80
CA ILE A 181 12.66 -2.52 -19.32
C ILE A 181 12.70 -2.71 -17.80
N MET A 182 11.98 -1.89 -17.03
CA MET A 182 12.03 -1.94 -15.56
C MET A 182 10.81 -2.66 -14.98
N PRO A 183 10.98 -3.52 -13.96
CA PRO A 183 9.85 -4.18 -13.30
C PRO A 183 8.98 -3.17 -12.56
N GLN A 184 7.68 -3.41 -12.48
CA GLN A 184 6.82 -2.62 -11.58
C GLN A 184 7.31 -2.76 -10.13
N SER A 185 7.35 -1.65 -9.40
CA SER A 185 7.82 -1.65 -8.02
C SER A 185 6.92 -0.79 -7.14
N ARG A 186 6.22 -1.45 -6.21
CA ARG A 186 5.27 -0.83 -5.28
C ARG A 186 5.40 -1.48 -3.91
N TRP A 187 5.53 -0.69 -2.86
CA TRP A 187 5.53 -1.15 -1.46
C TRP A 187 4.13 -1.16 -0.87
N VAL A 188 3.28 -0.20 -1.26
CA VAL A 188 1.94 -0.04 -0.71
C VAL A 188 0.89 -0.48 -1.73
N ALA A 189 0.38 -1.70 -1.57
CA ALA A 189 -0.70 -2.21 -2.42
C ALA A 189 -2.04 -1.48 -2.19
N ASP A 190 -2.36 -1.18 -0.92
CA ASP A 190 -3.54 -0.44 -0.51
C ASP A 190 -3.15 0.59 0.57
N ALA A 191 -3.36 1.88 0.27
CA ALA A 191 -3.01 2.96 1.18
C ALA A 191 -3.90 2.99 2.44
N ARG A 192 -5.15 2.49 2.36
CA ARG A 192 -6.10 2.51 3.48
C ARG A 192 -5.62 1.68 4.67
N LEU A 193 -4.77 0.70 4.40
CA LEU A 193 -4.11 -0.12 5.40
C LEU A 193 -3.17 0.66 6.32
N TRP A 194 -2.74 1.84 5.87
CA TRP A 194 -1.89 2.76 6.63
C TRP A 194 -2.67 3.94 7.22
N ASP A 195 -4.00 3.94 7.07
CA ASP A 195 -4.84 4.95 7.71
C ASP A 195 -4.78 4.79 9.24
N ARG A 196 -4.87 5.92 9.94
CA ARG A 196 -4.79 5.97 11.41
C ARG A 196 -5.76 5.02 12.10
N THR A 197 -7.00 4.89 11.59
CA THR A 197 -8.02 4.01 12.16
C THR A 197 -7.61 2.53 12.06
N GLU A 198 -7.10 2.10 10.90
CA GLU A 198 -6.65 0.72 10.71
C GLU A 198 -5.40 0.42 11.54
N LEU A 199 -4.46 1.37 11.60
CA LEU A 199 -3.27 1.25 12.43
C LEU A 199 -3.58 1.26 13.93
N ALA A 200 -4.57 2.03 14.38
CA ALA A 200 -5.00 2.01 15.78
C ALA A 200 -5.48 0.61 16.20
N VAL A 201 -6.29 -0.03 15.37
CA VAL A 201 -6.75 -1.40 15.63
C VAL A 201 -5.58 -2.39 15.62
N LEU A 202 -4.67 -2.28 14.67
CA LEU A 202 -3.48 -3.13 14.63
C LEU A 202 -2.60 -2.97 15.88
N VAL A 203 -2.31 -1.73 16.26
CA VAL A 203 -1.47 -1.39 17.42
C VAL A 203 -2.11 -1.90 18.71
N ALA A 204 -3.43 -1.72 18.87
CA ALA A 204 -4.19 -2.24 20.00
C ALA A 204 -4.10 -3.77 20.07
N ALA A 205 -4.39 -4.48 18.96
CA ALA A 205 -4.32 -5.93 18.91
C ALA A 205 -2.90 -6.47 19.20
N VAL A 206 -1.87 -5.81 18.67
CA VAL A 206 -0.47 -6.21 18.90
C VAL A 206 -0.06 -6.00 20.36
N ARG A 207 -0.51 -4.90 20.98
CA ARG A 207 -0.29 -4.63 22.41
C ARG A 207 -0.96 -5.67 23.28
N ALA A 208 -2.23 -5.91 23.01
CA ALA A 208 -2.99 -6.99 23.61
C ALA A 208 -2.18 -8.30 23.56
N GLY A 209 -1.82 -8.78 22.37
CA GLY A 209 -1.09 -10.04 22.23
C GLY A 209 0.30 -10.10 22.90
N ALA A 210 0.90 -8.95 23.24
CA ALA A 210 2.20 -8.87 23.91
C ALA A 210 2.12 -8.93 25.44
N VAL A 211 0.95 -8.69 26.03
CA VAL A 211 0.73 -8.80 27.48
C VAL A 211 0.34 -10.25 27.79
N SER A 212 0.99 -10.89 28.76
CA SER A 212 0.62 -12.27 29.19
C SER A 212 -0.58 -12.30 30.14
N THR A 213 -0.90 -11.15 30.74
CA THR A 213 -2.14 -10.96 31.50
C THR A 213 -3.31 -10.78 30.53
N PRO A 214 -4.44 -11.49 30.74
CA PRO A 214 -5.67 -11.25 29.99
C PRO A 214 -6.07 -9.77 30.03
N VAL A 215 -6.19 -9.16 28.85
CA VAL A 215 -6.74 -7.83 28.61
C VAL A 215 -8.03 -8.04 27.82
N HIS A 216 -9.13 -7.65 28.43
CA HIS A 216 -10.46 -7.67 27.83
C HIS A 216 -10.76 -6.25 27.33
N GLU A 217 -10.93 -6.07 26.04
CA GLU A 217 -11.21 -4.76 25.44
C GLU A 217 -12.07 -4.96 24.18
N LEU A 218 -13.34 -4.57 24.27
CA LEU A 218 -14.29 -4.62 23.17
C LEU A 218 -14.51 -3.21 22.61
N THR A 219 -14.89 -3.13 21.34
CA THR A 219 -15.28 -1.86 20.74
C THR A 219 -16.31 -2.06 19.64
N MET A 220 -17.15 -1.05 19.46
CA MET A 220 -18.14 -0.99 18.39
C MET A 220 -17.69 -0.05 17.29
N LEU A 221 -17.37 -0.61 16.12
CA LEU A 221 -16.84 0.17 15.01
C LEU A 221 -17.94 0.87 14.21
N VAL A 222 -19.02 0.14 13.89
CA VAL A 222 -20.07 0.61 12.97
C VAL A 222 -21.43 0.11 13.41
N VAL A 223 -22.44 0.97 13.29
CA VAL A 223 -23.86 0.63 13.37
C VAL A 223 -24.54 1.17 12.13
N SER A 224 -25.25 0.32 11.40
CA SER A 224 -26.06 0.74 10.26
C SER A 224 -27.40 0.01 10.25
N THR A 225 -28.39 0.59 9.57
CA THR A 225 -29.77 0.09 9.53
C THR A 225 -30.13 -0.37 8.11
N LYS A 226 -31.01 -1.38 8.03
CA LYS A 226 -31.67 -1.83 6.80
C LYS A 226 -33.19 -1.79 7.00
N PRO A 227 -33.94 -1.03 6.18
CA PRO A 227 -33.45 -0.11 5.15
C PRO A 227 -32.57 1.02 5.73
N PRO A 228 -31.66 1.60 4.91
CA PRO A 228 -30.78 2.67 5.36
C PRO A 228 -31.56 3.97 5.61
N ALA A 229 -30.92 4.91 6.30
CA ALA A 229 -31.45 6.25 6.49
C ALA A 229 -31.72 6.93 5.13
N VAL A 230 -32.85 7.62 5.04
CA VAL A 230 -33.29 8.37 3.84
C VAL A 230 -32.86 9.84 3.88
N GLY A 231 -32.29 10.30 4.99
CA GLY A 231 -31.83 11.68 5.17
C GLY A 231 -31.37 11.94 6.60
N THR A 232 -31.19 13.22 6.93
CA THR A 232 -30.83 13.69 8.28
C THR A 232 -31.70 14.88 8.69
N GLU A 233 -31.98 14.99 9.98
CA GLU A 233 -32.69 16.12 10.60
C GLU A 233 -31.87 16.61 11.80
N GLY A 234 -31.13 17.70 11.59
CA GLY A 234 -30.08 18.11 12.53
C GLY A 234 -29.00 17.03 12.66
N LEU A 235 -28.81 16.52 13.88
CA LEU A 235 -27.88 15.42 14.17
C LEU A 235 -28.53 14.02 14.08
N ALA A 236 -29.85 13.96 13.84
CA ALA A 236 -30.58 12.70 13.82
C ALA A 236 -30.67 12.11 12.40
N SER A 237 -30.54 10.79 12.29
CA SER A 237 -30.75 10.07 11.02
C SER A 237 -32.25 9.84 10.79
N VAL A 238 -32.76 10.19 9.62
CA VAL A 238 -34.17 9.95 9.25
C VAL A 238 -34.30 8.52 8.74
N LEU A 239 -34.98 7.67 9.48
CA LEU A 239 -35.25 6.28 9.12
C LEU A 239 -36.69 6.14 8.59
N PRO A 240 -36.91 5.36 7.54
CA PRO A 240 -38.26 5.12 7.02
C PRO A 240 -39.05 4.26 8.01
N VAL A 241 -40.36 4.51 8.13
CA VAL A 241 -41.26 3.68 8.93
C VAL A 241 -41.47 2.34 8.23
N VAL A 242 -40.90 1.29 8.81
CA VAL A 242 -41.05 -0.11 8.36
C VAL A 242 -41.56 -0.99 9.50
N LYS A 243 -42.07 -2.18 9.18
CA LYS A 243 -42.55 -3.11 10.21
C LYS A 243 -41.44 -3.63 11.13
N ALA A 244 -40.22 -3.75 10.61
CA ALA A 244 -39.04 -4.17 11.34
C ALA A 244 -37.78 -3.66 10.64
N PHE A 245 -36.78 -3.26 11.43
CA PHE A 245 -35.42 -2.98 10.98
C PHE A 245 -34.53 -4.20 11.17
N GLN A 246 -33.50 -4.27 10.33
CA GLN A 246 -32.30 -5.03 10.62
C GLN A 246 -31.18 -4.05 10.94
N LEU A 247 -30.36 -4.38 11.94
CA LEU A 247 -29.18 -3.60 12.28
C LEU A 247 -27.95 -4.42 11.95
N GLU A 248 -27.05 -3.84 11.17
CA GLU A 248 -25.72 -4.37 10.98
C GLU A 248 -24.77 -3.67 11.93
N VAL A 249 -24.21 -4.44 12.85
CA VAL A 249 -23.28 -4.00 13.89
C VAL A 249 -21.94 -4.65 13.64
N VAL A 250 -20.86 -3.86 13.61
CA VAL A 250 -19.50 -4.38 13.55
C VAL A 250 -18.86 -4.23 14.91
N VAL A 251 -18.55 -5.36 15.53
CA VAL A 251 -17.89 -5.46 16.83
C VAL A 251 -16.45 -5.93 16.63
N ALA A 252 -15.52 -5.43 17.45
CA ALA A 252 -14.14 -5.89 17.45
C ALA A 252 -13.65 -6.16 18.87
N ASN A 253 -12.85 -7.22 19.01
CA ASN A 253 -12.07 -7.49 20.22
C ASN A 253 -10.66 -6.93 20.03
N LEU A 254 -10.35 -5.86 20.74
CA LEU A 254 -9.02 -5.23 20.77
C LEU A 254 -8.12 -5.84 21.85
N GLY A 255 -8.71 -6.61 22.77
CA GLY A 255 -8.04 -7.35 23.82
C GLY A 255 -7.27 -8.58 23.32
N ASN A 256 -6.64 -9.26 24.28
CA ASN A 256 -5.78 -10.44 24.04
C ASN A 256 -6.39 -11.75 24.52
N ALA A 257 -7.55 -11.68 25.15
CA ALA A 257 -8.32 -12.81 25.62
C ALA A 257 -9.44 -13.09 24.61
N SER A 258 -9.69 -14.36 24.32
CA SER A 258 -10.85 -14.76 23.55
C SER A 258 -12.12 -14.51 24.39
N GLU A 259 -13.09 -13.83 23.81
CA GLU A 259 -14.37 -13.56 24.45
C GLU A 259 -15.44 -14.51 23.94
N ARG A 260 -16.22 -15.08 24.85
CA ARG A 260 -17.28 -16.04 24.51
C ARG A 260 -18.64 -15.52 24.93
N ARG A 261 -19.62 -15.68 24.04
CA ARG A 261 -21.02 -15.31 24.22
C ARG A 261 -21.18 -13.86 24.65
N VAL A 262 -20.41 -12.97 24.03
CA VAL A 262 -20.48 -11.52 24.25
C VAL A 262 -21.87 -11.05 23.83
N PRO A 263 -22.70 -10.52 24.75
CA PRO A 263 -24.02 -10.03 24.40
C PRO A 263 -23.88 -8.75 23.56
N VAL A 264 -24.65 -8.67 22.49
CA VAL A 264 -24.83 -7.46 21.69
C VAL A 264 -26.32 -7.10 21.75
N VAL A 265 -26.62 -5.99 22.40
CA VAL A 265 -28.00 -5.55 22.65
C VAL A 265 -28.23 -4.24 21.92
N ALA A 266 -29.28 -4.19 21.11
CA ALA A 266 -29.76 -2.97 20.51
C ALA A 266 -31.15 -2.62 21.05
N THR A 267 -31.29 -1.38 21.52
CA THR A 267 -32.49 -0.84 22.12
C THR A 267 -32.93 0.40 21.36
N LEU A 268 -34.18 0.43 20.92
CA LEU A 268 -34.82 1.61 20.34
C LEU A 268 -35.74 2.25 21.37
N ILE A 269 -35.38 3.45 21.79
CA ILE A 269 -36.07 4.20 22.84
C ILE A 269 -36.87 5.34 22.19
N SER A 270 -38.19 5.21 22.22
CA SER A 270 -39.13 6.26 21.79
C SER A 270 -39.62 7.05 23.02
N PRO A 271 -39.93 8.36 22.91
CA PRO A 271 -40.62 9.09 23.97
C PRO A 271 -42.05 8.61 24.18
N VAL A 272 -42.62 7.90 23.21
CA VAL A 272 -43.99 7.36 23.26
C VAL A 272 -43.94 5.85 23.05
N GLY A 273 -44.29 5.11 24.11
CA GLY A 273 -44.36 3.64 24.10
C GLY A 273 -43.21 2.94 24.84
N PRO A 274 -43.26 1.60 24.92
CA PRO A 274 -42.18 0.82 25.52
C PRO A 274 -40.92 0.84 24.64
N ALA A 275 -39.76 0.68 25.25
CA ALA A 275 -38.51 0.47 24.53
C ALA A 275 -38.51 -0.91 23.86
N GLU A 276 -38.04 -0.97 22.61
CA GLU A 276 -37.93 -2.19 21.85
C GLU A 276 -36.49 -2.69 21.91
N LEU A 277 -36.31 -3.99 22.16
CA LEU A 277 -35.01 -4.59 22.40
C LEU A 277 -34.83 -5.83 21.53
N VAL A 278 -33.66 -5.91 20.89
CA VAL A 278 -33.16 -7.12 20.26
C VAL A 278 -31.77 -7.41 20.83
N GLN A 279 -31.48 -8.68 21.02
CA GLN A 279 -30.16 -9.12 21.48
C GLN A 279 -29.71 -10.35 20.71
N ASP A 280 -28.40 -10.50 20.58
CA ASP A 280 -27.74 -11.71 20.13
C ASP A 280 -26.41 -11.86 20.90
N ALA A 281 -25.67 -12.95 20.67
CA ALA A 281 -24.38 -13.17 21.28
C ALA A 281 -23.34 -13.61 20.24
N VAL A 282 -22.10 -13.15 20.41
CA VAL A 282 -20.99 -13.47 19.52
C VAL A 282 -19.78 -14.00 20.29
N ASP A 283 -19.02 -14.87 19.63
CA ASP A 283 -17.68 -15.26 20.08
C ASP A 283 -16.66 -14.43 19.29
N LEU A 284 -15.67 -13.87 19.98
CA LEU A 284 -14.65 -13.00 19.39
C LEU A 284 -13.25 -13.44 19.83
N GLU A 285 -12.46 -13.91 18.88
CA GLU A 285 -11.04 -14.14 19.09
C GLU A 285 -10.25 -12.82 19.20
N PRO A 286 -9.07 -12.82 19.83
CA PRO A 286 -8.23 -11.62 19.93
C PRO A 286 -7.94 -10.98 18.56
N GLY A 287 -8.20 -9.67 18.44
CA GLY A 287 -8.04 -8.91 17.20
C GLY A 287 -9.13 -9.17 16.13
N GLN A 288 -10.10 -10.06 16.39
CA GLN A 288 -11.15 -10.37 15.44
C GLN A 288 -12.16 -9.21 15.32
N ARG A 289 -12.60 -8.95 14.09
CA ARG A 289 -13.77 -8.11 13.78
C ARG A 289 -14.88 -9.00 13.26
N LEU A 290 -16.10 -8.82 13.75
CA LEU A 290 -17.27 -9.58 13.31
C LEU A 290 -18.42 -8.64 12.99
N SER A 291 -19.03 -8.86 11.82
CA SER A 291 -20.28 -8.22 11.43
C SER A 291 -21.44 -9.09 11.88
N LEU A 292 -22.31 -8.53 12.70
CA LEU A 292 -23.50 -9.17 13.24
C LEU A 292 -24.75 -8.48 12.67
N THR A 293 -25.79 -9.26 12.34
CA THR A 293 -27.09 -8.71 11.94
C THR A 293 -28.13 -8.97 13.03
N LEU A 294 -28.57 -7.91 13.71
CA LEU A 294 -29.65 -7.97 14.69
C LEU A 294 -30.99 -7.76 13.97
N ASN A 295 -31.92 -8.70 14.12
CA ASN A 295 -33.19 -8.69 13.41
C ASN A 295 -34.36 -8.43 14.37
N GLY A 296 -35.37 -7.72 13.89
CA GLY A 296 -36.67 -7.66 14.59
C GLY A 296 -36.86 -6.44 15.49
N LEU A 297 -36.04 -5.41 15.33
CA LEU A 297 -36.28 -4.10 15.96
C LEU A 297 -37.50 -3.44 15.30
N ARG A 298 -38.61 -3.35 16.03
CA ARG A 298 -39.87 -2.79 15.51
C ARG A 298 -39.98 -1.33 15.94
N PRO A 299 -40.09 -0.37 15.00
CA PRO A 299 -40.36 1.00 15.40
C PRO A 299 -41.76 1.14 16.01
N VAL A 300 -41.82 1.76 17.19
CA VAL A 300 -43.05 2.31 17.79
C VAL A 300 -43.23 3.76 17.23
N PRO A 301 -44.40 4.42 17.36
CA PRO A 301 -44.96 5.28 16.31
C PRO A 301 -44.03 6.41 15.81
N PRO A 302 -44.29 6.94 14.59
CA PRO A 302 -43.44 7.96 13.96
C PRO A 302 -43.07 9.10 14.91
N GLY A 303 -41.81 9.50 14.89
CA GLY A 303 -41.29 10.49 15.83
C GLY A 303 -39.79 10.33 16.11
N PRO A 304 -39.24 11.20 16.97
CA PRO A 304 -37.85 11.10 17.41
C PRO A 304 -37.67 9.88 18.30
N ALA A 305 -36.53 9.18 18.17
CA ALA A 305 -36.14 8.07 19.01
C ALA A 305 -34.61 8.03 19.17
N ILE A 306 -34.12 7.24 20.12
CA ILE A 306 -32.70 6.98 20.31
C ILE A 306 -32.46 5.51 20.03
N LEU A 307 -31.59 5.24 19.06
CA LEU A 307 -31.04 3.90 18.84
C LEU A 307 -29.77 3.77 19.67
N ARG A 308 -29.81 2.90 20.67
CA ARG A 308 -28.67 2.59 21.55
C ARG A 308 -28.24 1.16 21.29
N VAL A 309 -26.96 0.95 20.99
CA VAL A 309 -26.36 -0.37 20.87
C VAL A 309 -25.29 -0.49 21.94
N VAL A 310 -25.26 -1.63 22.64
CA VAL A 310 -24.29 -1.96 23.69
C VAL A 310 -23.70 -3.33 23.40
N VAL A 311 -22.39 -3.46 23.54
CA VAL A 311 -21.64 -4.72 23.48
C VAL A 311 -21.09 -5.03 24.87
N GLY A 312 -21.25 -6.25 25.36
CA GLY A 312 -20.78 -6.62 26.70
C GLY A 312 -21.69 -6.09 27.83
N PRO A 313 -21.16 -5.87 29.05
CA PRO A 313 -19.74 -5.89 29.43
C PRO A 313 -19.18 -7.32 29.55
N VAL A 314 -17.86 -7.47 29.36
CA VAL A 314 -17.16 -8.72 29.69
C VAL A 314 -16.40 -8.60 31.02
N PRO A 315 -16.34 -9.66 31.85
CA PRO A 315 -15.64 -9.61 33.13
C PRO A 315 -14.15 -9.26 32.96
N GLY A 316 -13.67 -8.27 33.71
CA GLY A 316 -12.26 -7.86 33.68
C GLY A 316 -11.93 -6.79 32.63
N GLU A 317 -12.91 -6.30 31.88
CA GLU A 317 -12.74 -5.18 30.96
C GLU A 317 -12.53 -3.87 31.74
N ALA A 318 -11.42 -3.18 31.43
CA ALA A 318 -11.03 -1.95 32.13
C ALA A 318 -11.71 -0.71 31.54
N ASN A 319 -11.88 -0.67 30.21
CA ASN A 319 -12.53 0.43 29.50
C ASN A 319 -13.84 -0.06 28.87
N VAL A 320 -14.97 0.38 29.42
CA VAL A 320 -16.31 0.06 28.90
C VAL A 320 -16.95 1.25 28.18
N ALA A 321 -16.26 2.38 28.04
CA ALA A 321 -16.82 3.57 27.41
C ALA A 321 -17.08 3.39 25.91
N ASP A 322 -16.24 2.58 25.24
CA ASP A 322 -16.30 2.33 23.80
C ASP A 322 -17.22 1.16 23.42
N ASN A 323 -17.88 0.57 24.42
CA ASN A 323 -18.83 -0.53 24.26
C ASN A 323 -20.24 -0.08 23.89
N GLU A 324 -20.51 1.21 23.98
CA GLU A 324 -21.81 1.79 23.74
C GLU A 324 -21.77 2.80 22.60
N ARG A 325 -22.78 2.73 21.73
CA ARG A 325 -23.05 3.78 20.76
C ARG A 325 -24.52 4.15 20.79
N SER A 326 -24.77 5.44 20.96
CA SER A 326 -26.12 6.02 20.90
C SER A 326 -26.23 6.95 19.71
N GLN A 327 -27.32 6.81 18.93
CA GLN A 327 -27.63 7.63 17.77
C GLN A 327 -29.06 8.16 17.86
N ALA A 328 -29.22 9.47 17.68
CA ALA A 328 -30.54 10.05 17.50
C ALA A 328 -31.10 9.65 16.12
N VAL A 329 -32.34 9.20 16.09
CA VAL A 329 -33.05 8.83 14.85
C VAL A 329 -34.44 9.46 14.83
N VAL A 330 -34.97 9.71 13.64
CA VAL A 330 -36.35 10.17 13.46
C VAL A 330 -37.05 9.20 12.52
N LEU A 331 -38.14 8.60 12.99
CA LEU A 331 -38.97 7.69 12.21
C LEU A 331 -40.02 8.49 11.44
N ARG A 332 -39.93 8.51 10.10
CA ARG A 332 -40.93 9.17 9.24
C ARG A 332 -41.56 8.20 8.25
N GLY A 333 -42.88 8.31 8.09
CA GLY A 333 -43.57 7.70 6.96
C GLY A 333 -43.14 8.40 5.68
N SER A 334 -42.85 7.62 4.64
CA SER A 334 -42.62 8.12 3.28
C SER A 334 -43.90 8.70 2.69
#